data_AF-A0A7S9KYA9-F1
#
_entry.id   AF-A0A7S9KYA9-F1
#
_cell.length_a   1.000
_cell.length_b   1.000
_cell.length_c   1.000
_cell.angle_alpha   90.00
_cell.angle_beta   90.00
_cell.angle_gamma   90.00
#
_symmetry.space_group_name_H-M   'P 1'
#
loop_
_entity.id
_entity.type
_entity.pdbx_description
1 polymer ?
#
loop_
_entity_poly.entity_id
_entity_poly.type
_entity_poly.pdbx_seq_one_letter_code
_entity_poly.pdbx_strand_id
1 'polypeptide(L)'
;MKTIAPFEMHIDQDGKSEVISIQQEHTLFEIIHHGRVIGVLKPPGEDWQLLPFEQIAEKIPLFEIDLNRSDQSAIELHGPLVNQIVGEIENRLR
;
A
#
# COMPACT_ATOMS: atom_id res chain seq x y z
N MET A 1 -0.05 4.07 -20.66
CA MET A 1 0.35 3.27 -19.47
C MET A 1 -0.49 2.01 -19.45
N LYS A 2 0.11 0.86 -19.13
CA LYS A 2 -0.66 -0.35 -18.84
C LYS A 2 -1.38 -0.16 -17.52
N THR A 3 -2.61 -0.65 -17.46
CA THR A 3 -3.41 -0.70 -16.23
C THR A 3 -3.44 -2.16 -15.79
N ILE A 4 -3.19 -2.42 -14.51
CA ILE A 4 -3.33 -3.76 -13.94
C ILE A 4 -4.64 -3.86 -13.17
N ALA A 5 -5.27 -5.04 -13.22
CA ALA A 5 -6.42 -5.33 -12.38
C ALA A 5 -5.99 -5.33 -10.90
N PRO A 6 -6.88 -4.92 -9.97
CA PRO A 6 -6.63 -5.06 -8.54
C PRO A 6 -6.25 -6.50 -8.19
N PHE A 7 -5.35 -6.65 -7.23
CA PHE A 7 -4.89 -7.96 -6.80
C PHE A 7 -4.57 -7.99 -5.32
N GLU A 8 -4.60 -9.19 -4.76
CA GLU A 8 -4.21 -9.43 -3.38
C GLU A 8 -2.82 -10.05 -3.33
N MET A 9 -2.09 -9.78 -2.26
CA MET A 9 -0.82 -10.42 -1.96
C MET A 9 -0.69 -10.72 -0.46
N HIS A 10 -0.05 -11.85 -0.17
CA HIS A 10 0.32 -12.21 1.19
C HIS A 10 1.63 -11.54 1.56
N ILE A 11 1.65 -10.97 2.75
CA ILE A 11 2.84 -10.38 3.35
C ILE A 11 3.13 -11.10 4.67
N ASP A 12 4.39 -11.13 5.06
CA ASP A 12 4.78 -11.53 6.41
C ASP A 12 5.17 -10.28 7.19
N GLN A 13 4.54 -10.09 8.34
CA GLN A 13 4.91 -9.06 9.29
C GLN A 13 5.05 -9.70 10.66
N ASP A 14 6.27 -9.69 11.20
CA ASP A 14 6.60 -10.25 12.51
C ASP A 14 6.17 -11.72 12.67
N GLY A 15 6.28 -12.52 11.59
CA GLY A 15 5.90 -13.92 11.58
C GLY A 15 4.39 -14.18 11.50
N LYS A 16 3.59 -13.14 11.21
CA LYS A 16 2.16 -13.26 10.89
C LYS A 16 1.96 -13.02 9.40
N SER A 17 1.24 -13.95 8.77
CA SER A 17 0.79 -13.76 7.39
C SER A 17 -0.45 -12.87 7.37
N GLU A 18 -0.34 -11.73 6.70
CA GLU A 18 -1.43 -10.78 6.46
C GLU A 18 -1.72 -10.71 4.96
N VAL A 19 -2.93 -10.28 4.59
CA VAL A 19 -3.33 -10.07 3.19
C VAL A 19 -3.56 -8.60 2.94
N ILE A 20 -2.86 -8.05 1.95
CA ILE A 20 -3.09 -6.70 1.45
C ILE A 20 -3.64 -6.75 0.03
N SER A 21 -4.45 -5.76 -0.33
CA SER A 21 -4.93 -5.53 -1.68
C SER A 21 -4.19 -4.36 -2.29
N ILE A 22 -3.79 -4.51 -3.55
CA ILE A 22 -3.16 -3.47 -4.35
C ILE A 22 -4.14 -3.04 -5.43
N GLN A 23 -4.42 -1.75 -5.48
CA GLN A 23 -5.31 -1.15 -6.48
C GLN A 23 -4.55 -0.04 -7.22
N GLN A 24 -4.62 -0.05 -8.54
CA GLN A 24 -4.08 1.05 -9.34
C GLN A 24 -5.13 2.16 -9.45
N GLU A 25 -4.76 3.38 -9.07
CA GLU A 25 -5.54 4.58 -9.30
C GLU A 25 -4.73 5.61 -10.10
N HIS A 26 -5.16 5.85 -11.34
CA HIS A 26 -4.40 6.60 -12.34
C HIS A 26 -2.96 6.07 -12.49
N THR A 27 -1.98 6.85 -12.05
CA THR A 27 -0.56 6.51 -12.05
C THR A 27 -0.09 6.01 -10.71
N LEU A 28 -0.92 5.94 -9.67
CA LEU A 28 -0.57 5.55 -8.32
C LEU A 28 -1.04 4.12 -8.02
N PHE A 29 -0.42 3.50 -7.03
CA PHE A 29 -0.81 2.19 -6.51
C PHE A 29 -1.14 2.33 -5.03
N GLU A 30 -2.40 2.14 -4.70
CA GLU A 30 -2.89 2.15 -3.32
C GLU A 30 -2.69 0.77 -2.70
N ILE A 31 -2.14 0.77 -1.49
CA ILE A 31 -1.96 -0.41 -0.66
C ILE A 31 -3.08 -0.40 0.38
N ILE A 32 -3.92 -1.43 0.36
CA ILE A 32 -5.14 -1.50 1.14
C ILE A 32 -5.04 -2.70 2.10
N HIS A 33 -5.32 -2.48 3.38
CA HIS A 33 -5.46 -3.54 4.39
C HIS A 33 -6.77 -3.34 5.13
N HIS A 34 -7.55 -4.42 5.26
CA HIS A 34 -8.88 -4.40 5.89
C HIS A 34 -9.80 -3.26 5.38
N GLY A 35 -9.78 -3.01 4.07
CA GLY A 35 -10.60 -1.99 3.41
C GLY A 35 -10.09 -0.55 3.58
N ARG A 36 -8.90 -0.35 4.17
CA ARG A 36 -8.30 0.97 4.41
C ARG A 36 -7.01 1.14 3.63
N VAL A 37 -6.82 2.32 3.05
CA VAL A 37 -5.54 2.67 2.41
C VAL A 37 -4.49 2.91 3.50
N ILE A 38 -3.46 2.06 3.53
CA ILE A 38 -2.34 2.12 4.47
C ILE A 38 -1.07 2.71 3.82
N GLY A 39 -1.05 2.83 2.50
CA GLY A 39 0.07 3.40 1.76
C GLY A 39 -0.29 3.68 0.31
N VAL A 40 0.49 4.56 -0.33
CA VAL A 40 0.36 4.84 -1.76
C VAL A 40 1.74 4.87 -2.37
N LEU A 41 1.97 4.00 -3.35
CA LEU A 41 3.19 3.95 -4.14
C LEU A 41 3.01 4.72 -5.44
N LYS A 42 3.98 5.58 -5.73
CA LYS A 42 4.08 6.27 -7.01
C LYS A 42 5.18 5.58 -7.83
N PRO A 43 4.85 5.03 -9.01
CA PRO A 43 5.84 4.49 -9.92
C PRO A 43 6.77 5.59 -10.40
N PRO A 44 8.02 5.24 -10.73
CA PRO A 44 9.03 6.23 -11.04
C PRO A 44 8.81 7.02 -12.31
N GLY A 45 9.40 8.22 -12.30
CA GLY A 45 10.26 8.62 -13.41
C GLY A 45 11.68 8.04 -13.31
N GLU A 46 12.22 7.86 -12.08
CA GLU A 46 13.55 7.27 -11.78
C GLU A 46 13.51 6.14 -10.71
N ASP A 47 13.05 6.37 -9.46
CA ASP A 47 12.73 5.30 -8.47
C ASP A 47 11.29 5.32 -7.90
N TRP A 48 10.79 4.15 -7.43
CA TRP A 48 9.48 4.02 -6.76
C TRP A 48 9.44 4.79 -5.44
N GLN A 49 8.37 5.55 -5.20
CA GLN A 49 8.23 6.39 -4.01
C GLN A 49 6.99 6.00 -3.20
N LEU A 50 7.18 5.68 -1.92
CA LEU A 50 6.09 5.63 -0.95
C LEU A 50 5.72 7.07 -0.56
N LEU A 51 4.49 7.47 -0.84
CA LEU A 51 4.03 8.82 -0.52
C LEU A 51 3.89 9.00 1.00
N PRO A 52 4.24 10.19 1.53
CA PRO A 52 4.11 10.47 2.95
C PRO A 52 2.63 10.47 3.37
N PHE A 53 2.37 10.06 4.60
CA PHE A 53 1.02 9.82 5.11
C PHE A 53 0.11 11.05 4.98
N GLU A 54 0.64 12.26 5.12
CA GLU A 54 -0.11 13.52 4.99
C GLU A 54 -0.75 13.68 3.60
N GLN A 55 -0.11 13.16 2.55
CA GLN A 55 -0.65 13.17 1.18
C GLN A 55 -1.72 12.08 0.97
N ILE A 56 -1.76 11.08 1.84
CA ILE A 56 -2.72 9.97 1.80
C ILE A 56 -3.90 10.27 2.74
N ALA A 57 -3.68 11.04 3.80
CA ALA A 57 -4.68 11.37 4.82
C ALA A 57 -5.90 12.11 4.25
N GLU A 58 -5.76 12.88 3.16
CA GLU A 58 -6.91 13.47 2.47
C GLU A 58 -7.83 12.44 1.81
N LYS A 59 -7.32 11.23 1.53
CA LYS A 59 -8.09 10.08 1.04
C LYS A 59 -8.63 9.19 2.16
N ILE A 60 -8.10 9.32 3.37
CA ILE A 60 -8.52 8.54 4.54
C ILE A 60 -9.61 9.34 5.27
N PRO A 61 -10.81 8.79 5.48
CA PRO A 61 -11.84 9.50 6.22
C PRO A 61 -11.34 9.89 7.61
N LEU A 62 -11.50 11.17 7.99
CA LEU A 62 -10.95 11.74 9.24
C LEU A 62 -11.34 10.95 10.51
N PHE A 63 -12.48 10.25 10.49
CA PHE A 63 -12.95 9.44 11.61
C PHE A 63 -12.15 8.13 11.81
N GLU A 64 -11.36 7.69 10.83
CA GLU A 64 -10.49 6.51 10.95
C GLU A 64 -9.11 6.85 11.52
N ILE A 65 -8.71 8.12 11.52
CA ILE A 65 -7.41 8.59 12.01
C ILE A 65 -7.34 8.49 13.55
N ASP A 66 -8.43 8.81 14.25
CA ASP A 66 -8.49 8.78 15.72
C ASP A 66 -8.65 7.37 16.31
N LEU A 67 -9.16 6.40 15.54
CA LEU A 67 -9.35 5.02 16.01
C LEU A 67 -8.06 4.18 16.01
N ASN A 68 -6.99 4.67 15.36
CA ASN A 68 -5.80 3.89 15.01
C ASN A 68 -4.59 4.07 15.94
N ARG A 69 -4.69 4.82 17.05
CA ARG A 69 -3.57 4.87 18.02
C ARG A 69 -3.56 3.71 19.02
N SER A 70 -4.59 2.88 19.09
CA SER A 70 -4.77 2.01 20.26
C SER A 70 -4.83 0.51 19.99
N ASP A 71 -5.47 0.00 18.93
CA ASP A 71 -5.89 -1.43 18.96
C ASP A 71 -5.92 -2.21 17.64
N GLN A 72 -5.30 -1.76 16.55
CA GLN A 72 -5.16 -2.57 15.34
C GLN A 72 -3.69 -2.64 14.94
N SER A 73 -3.19 -3.86 14.73
CA SER A 73 -1.84 -4.13 14.22
C SER A 73 -1.65 -3.40 12.89
N ALA A 74 -1.14 -2.17 12.97
CA ALA A 74 -0.88 -1.35 11.82
C ALA A 74 0.20 -2.05 11.01
N ILE A 75 -0.09 -2.36 9.75
CA ILE A 75 0.96 -2.85 8.86
C ILE A 75 1.98 -1.74 8.71
N GLU A 76 3.22 -1.99 9.12
CA GLU A 76 4.29 -1.02 8.99
C GLU A 76 4.98 -1.25 7.64
N LEU A 77 4.81 -0.29 6.72
CA LEU A 77 5.38 -0.34 5.37
C LEU A 77 6.88 -0.03 5.38
N HIS A 78 7.68 -0.93 5.95
CA HIS A 78 9.14 -0.83 5.95
C HIS A 78 9.74 -1.14 4.57
N GLY A 79 11.01 -0.75 4.39
CA GLY A 79 11.75 -0.94 3.12
C GLY A 79 11.65 -2.34 2.50
N PRO A 80 11.87 -3.44 3.25
CA PRO A 80 11.75 -4.79 2.69
C PRO A 80 10.35 -5.12 2.16
N LEU A 81 9.31 -4.75 2.91
CA LEU A 81 7.93 -4.96 2.52
C LEU A 81 7.55 -4.13 1.30
N VAL A 82 7.97 -2.85 1.27
CA VAL A 82 7.79 -1.98 0.11
C VAL A 82 8.45 -2.58 -1.13
N ASN A 83 9.67 -3.10 -1.01
CA ASN A 83 10.38 -3.75 -2.13
C ASN A 83 9.64 -4.99 -2.65
N GLN A 84 9.06 -5.80 -1.76
CA GLN A 84 8.24 -6.95 -2.15
C GLN A 84 7.00 -6.50 -2.93
N ILE A 85 6.29 -5.49 -2.43
CA ILE A 85 5.10 -4.93 -3.10
C ILE A 85 5.46 -4.39 -4.48
N VAL A 86 6.54 -3.62 -4.59
CA VAL A 86 7.03 -3.07 -5.86
C VAL A 86 7.34 -4.18 -6.85
N GLY A 87 8.07 -5.22 -6.44
CA GLY A 87 8.40 -6.35 -7.30
C GLY A 87 7.16 -7.07 -7.86
N GLU A 88 6.13 -7.26 -7.04
CA GLU A 88 4.85 -7.84 -7.47
C GLU A 88 4.10 -6.94 -8.45
N ILE A 89 4.09 -5.63 -8.22
CA ILE A 89 3.47 -4.67 -9.15
C ILE A 89 4.21 -4.71 -10.51
N GLU A 90 5.55 -4.69 -10.50
CA GLU A 90 6.36 -4.74 -11.71
C GLU A 90 6.15 -6.04 -12.50
N ASN A 91 6.06 -7.19 -11.82
CA ASN A 91 5.76 -8.47 -12.45
C ASN A 91 4.44 -8.45 -13.21
N ARG A 92 3.44 -7.71 -12.71
CA ARG A 92 2.12 -7.58 -13.35
C ARG A 92 2.06 -6.52 -14.45
N LEU A 93 2.95 -5.54 -14.41
CA LEU A 93 3.08 -4.51 -15.45
C LEU A 93 3.77 -5.03 -16.72
N ARG A 94 4.61 -6.07 -16.61
CA ARG A 94 5.30 -6.71 -17.74
C ARG A 94 4.31 -7.32 -18.74
#